data_AF-A0A9C7PMW3-F1
#
_entry.id   AF-A0A9C7PMW3-F1
#
_cell.length_a   1.000
_cell.length_b   1.000
_cell.length_c   1.000
_cell.angle_alpha   90.00
_cell.angle_beta   90.00
_cell.angle_gamma   90.00
#
_symmetry.space_group_name_H-M   'P 1'
#
loop_
_entity.id
_entity.type
_entity.pdbx_description
1 polymer ?
#
loop_
_entity_poly.entity_id
_entity_poly.type
_entity_poly.pdbx_seq_one_letter_code
_entity_poly.pdbx_strand_id
1 'polypeptide(L)'
;MDPEIASICRRAAQRFEDMGATVEENHPDFSGLQHVFQTFRALGMAVRHGNQLDQLRSVLKPEIVWNVEKGLSLTAEEIARAMTTRAAIYARARLSSRTTIYSFHRPRLFHPIQLNSASSNPG
;
A
#
# COMPACT_ATOMS: atom_id res chain seq x y z
N MET A 1 9.69 11.01 4.52
CA MET A 1 10.67 9.96 4.23
C MET A 1 12.01 10.63 4.04
N ASP A 2 13.09 9.97 4.46
CA ASP A 2 14.43 10.50 4.24
C ASP A 2 14.76 10.57 2.72
N PRO A 3 15.35 11.66 2.21
CA PRO A 3 15.67 11.82 0.78
C PRO A 3 16.65 10.78 0.24
N GLU A 4 17.61 10.33 1.04
CA GLU A 4 18.59 9.31 0.64
C GLU A 4 17.88 7.96 0.44
N ILE A 5 17.03 7.58 1.39
CA ILE A 5 16.20 6.36 1.27
C ILE A 5 15.31 6.43 0.04
N ALA A 6 14.69 7.59 -0.23
CA ALA A 6 13.88 7.80 -1.43
C ALA A 6 14.65 7.52 -2.71
N SER A 7 15.86 8.09 -2.77
CA SER A 7 16.75 8.00 -3.92
C SER A 7 17.20 6.56 -4.17
N ILE A 8 17.57 5.84 -3.12
CA ILE A 8 17.97 4.43 -3.19
C ILE A 8 16.80 3.57 -3.70
N CYS A 9 15.62 3.71 -3.11
CA CYS A 9 14.43 2.94 -3.51
C CYS A 9 14.03 3.23 -4.96
N ARG A 10 14.05 4.50 -5.40
CA ARG A 10 13.73 4.88 -6.78
C ARG A 10 14.71 4.25 -7.76
N ARG A 11 16.02 4.32 -7.50
CA ARG A 11 17.04 3.67 -8.35
C ARG A 11 16.86 2.15 -8.41
N ALA A 12 16.52 1.52 -7.29
CA ALA A 12 16.28 0.08 -7.26
C ALA A 12 15.05 -0.31 -8.11
N ALA A 13 13.98 0.49 -8.07
CA ALA A 13 12.79 0.28 -8.89
C ALA A 13 13.06 0.49 -10.39
N GLN A 14 13.85 1.49 -10.76
CA GLN A 14 14.18 1.77 -12.17
C GLN A 14 14.93 0.63 -12.87
N ARG A 15 15.66 -0.22 -12.14
CA ARG A 15 16.30 -1.42 -12.73
C ARG A 15 15.31 -2.42 -13.34
N PHE A 16 14.02 -2.35 -13.01
CA PHE A 16 13.01 -3.17 -13.67
C PHE A 16 12.76 -2.74 -15.13
N GLU A 17 13.09 -1.49 -15.50
CA GLU A 17 12.99 -0.99 -16.87
C GLU A 17 13.95 -1.73 -17.80
N ASP A 18 15.16 -2.07 -17.32
CA ASP A 18 16.14 -2.87 -18.07
C ASP A 18 15.62 -4.28 -18.41
N MET A 19 14.62 -4.78 -17.68
CA MET A 19 13.95 -6.06 -17.91
C MET A 19 12.65 -5.94 -18.72
N GLY A 20 12.37 -4.75 -19.27
CA GLY A 20 11.20 -4.47 -20.10
C GLY A 20 9.92 -4.17 -19.32
N ALA A 21 10.00 -3.88 -18.02
CA ALA A 21 8.85 -3.42 -17.24
C ALA A 21 8.65 -1.90 -17.40
N THR A 22 7.40 -1.44 -17.37
CA THR A 22 7.10 -0.01 -17.18
C THR A 22 7.08 0.29 -15.69
N VAL A 23 7.89 1.26 -15.25
CA VAL A 23 7.95 1.69 -13.86
C VAL A 23 7.28 3.06 -13.73
N GLU A 24 6.23 3.14 -12.92
CA GLU A 24 5.50 4.38 -12.64
C GLU A 24 5.56 4.69 -11.14
N GLU A 25 5.84 5.94 -10.79
CA GLU A 25 5.70 6.42 -9.42
C GLU A 25 4.22 6.68 -9.12
N ASN A 26 3.64 5.85 -8.24
CA ASN A 26 2.23 5.93 -7.88
C ASN A 26 2.11 5.85 -6.35
N HIS A 27 1.31 6.75 -5.77
CA HIS A 27 1.10 6.81 -4.33
C HIS A 27 -0.38 7.08 -4.04
N PRO A 28 -1.10 6.16 -3.37
CA PRO A 28 -2.47 6.41 -2.95
C PRO A 28 -2.57 7.60 -2.01
N ASP A 29 -3.61 8.41 -2.17
CA ASP A 29 -3.90 9.45 -1.18
C ASP A 29 -4.33 8.82 0.16
N PHE A 30 -3.46 8.91 1.17
CA PHE A 30 -3.71 8.44 2.54
C PHE A 30 -4.16 9.56 3.48
N SER A 31 -4.66 10.68 2.97
CA SER A 31 -5.21 11.76 3.78
C SER A 31 -6.25 11.24 4.79
N GLY A 32 -6.05 11.61 6.06
CA GLY A 32 -6.87 11.16 7.19
C GLY A 32 -6.43 9.86 7.86
N LEU A 33 -5.41 9.16 7.34
CA LEU A 33 -4.96 7.87 7.90
C LEU A 33 -4.52 7.97 9.36
N GLN A 34 -3.83 9.05 9.74
CA GLN A 34 -3.38 9.25 11.11
C GLN A 34 -4.54 9.32 12.10
N HIS A 35 -5.63 10.02 11.74
CA HIS A 35 -6.83 10.09 12.56
C HIS A 35 -7.47 8.70 12.70
N VAL A 36 -7.66 7.99 11.58
CA VAL A 36 -8.21 6.63 11.55
C VAL A 36 -7.39 5.70 12.45
N PHE A 37 -6.07 5.68 12.28
CA PHE A 37 -5.16 4.84 13.03
C PHE A 37 -5.27 5.11 14.54
N GLN A 38 -5.20 6.37 14.95
CA GLN A 38 -5.26 6.72 16.37
C GLN A 38 -6.61 6.37 17.00
N THR A 39 -7.73 6.61 16.31
CA THR A 39 -9.07 6.30 16.82
C THR A 39 -9.26 4.80 16.99
N PHE A 40 -8.95 3.99 15.96
CA PHE A 40 -9.09 2.53 16.08
C PHE A 40 -8.09 1.91 17.04
N ARG A 41 -6.88 2.47 17.15
CA ARG A 41 -5.91 2.02 18.15
C ARG A 41 -6.42 2.27 19.56
N ALA A 42 -6.88 3.49 19.86
CA ALA A 42 -7.43 3.83 21.17
C ALA A 42 -8.65 2.95 21.50
N LEU A 43 -9.58 2.79 20.56
CA LEU A 43 -10.73 1.90 20.70
C LEU A 43 -10.32 0.46 21.03
N GLY A 44 -9.34 -0.09 20.29
CA GLY A 44 -8.83 -1.44 20.55
C GLY A 44 -8.16 -1.58 21.92
N MET A 45 -7.50 -0.54 22.42
CA MET A 45 -6.92 -0.52 23.76
C MET A 45 -8.00 -0.49 24.85
N ALA A 46 -9.05 0.31 24.66
CA ALA A 46 -10.22 0.33 25.55
C ALA A 46 -10.92 -1.03 25.61
N VAL A 47 -11.15 -1.68 24.45
CA VAL A 47 -11.75 -3.02 24.40
C VAL A 47 -10.91 -4.05 25.16
N ARG A 48 -9.58 -3.99 25.03
CA ARG A 48 -8.68 -4.98 25.63
C ARG A 48 -8.44 -4.79 27.13
N HIS A 49 -8.35 -3.53 27.58
CA HIS A 49 -7.87 -3.22 28.93
C HIS A 49 -8.81 -2.34 29.75
N GLY A 50 -9.87 -1.79 29.16
CA GLY A 50 -10.74 -0.81 29.81
C GLY A 50 -11.33 -1.28 31.14
N ASN A 51 -11.87 -2.51 31.17
CA ASN A 51 -12.49 -3.09 32.36
C ASN A 51 -11.50 -3.38 33.50
N GLN A 52 -10.20 -3.42 33.23
CA GLN A 52 -9.16 -3.74 34.20
C GLN A 52 -8.17 -2.59 34.40
N LEU A 53 -8.46 -1.41 33.84
CA LEU A 53 -7.49 -0.32 33.77
C LEU A 53 -6.99 0.08 35.17
N ASP A 54 -7.89 0.18 36.15
CA ASP A 54 -7.52 0.56 37.52
C ASP A 54 -6.59 -0.46 38.19
N GLN A 55 -6.79 -1.74 37.91
CA GLN A 55 -5.96 -2.83 38.45
C GLN A 55 -4.59 -2.87 37.77
N LEU A 56 -4.53 -2.51 36.48
CA LEU A 56 -3.32 -2.61 35.67
C LEU A 56 -2.53 -1.30 35.60
N ARG A 57 -3.07 -0.17 36.09
CA ARG A 57 -2.47 1.16 35.94
C ARG A 57 -1.04 1.26 36.47
N SER A 58 -0.72 0.56 37.56
CA SER A 58 0.61 0.58 38.18
C SER A 58 1.67 -0.25 37.42
N VAL A 59 1.24 -1.17 36.56
CA VAL A 59 2.14 -2.08 35.82
C VAL A 59 2.21 -1.77 34.33
N LEU A 60 1.28 -0.95 33.82
CA LEU A 60 1.26 -0.50 32.44
C LEU A 60 2.10 0.76 32.25
N LYS A 61 2.76 0.87 31.09
CA LYS A 61 3.43 2.11 30.70
C LYS A 61 2.42 3.27 30.58
N PRO A 62 2.79 4.51 30.92
CA PRO A 62 1.90 5.67 30.83
C PRO A 62 1.27 5.86 29.45
N GLU A 63 2.01 5.58 28.37
CA GLU A 63 1.52 5.69 27.00
C GLU A 63 0.40 4.68 26.71
N ILE A 64 0.42 3.53 27.37
CA ILE A 64 -0.65 2.52 27.27
C ILE A 64 -1.89 3.01 27.99
N VAL A 65 -1.74 3.46 29.24
CA VAL A 65 -2.84 4.00 30.06
C VAL A 65 -3.56 5.13 29.31
N TRP A 66 -2.82 6.09 28.78
CA TRP A 66 -3.37 7.21 28.01
C TRP A 66 -4.19 6.75 26.78
N ASN A 67 -3.78 5.67 26.10
CA ASN A 67 -4.54 5.17 24.95
C ASN A 67 -5.82 4.44 25.34
N VAL A 68 -5.80 3.74 26.48
CA VAL A 68 -7.01 3.12 27.03
C VAL A 68 -8.00 4.22 27.41
N GLU A 69 -7.56 5.24 28.13
CA GLU A 69 -8.39 6.39 28.52
C GLU A 69 -8.95 7.13 27.31
N LYS A 70 -8.10 7.44 26.32
CA LYS A 70 -8.54 8.02 25.04
C LYS A 70 -9.58 7.16 24.35
N GLY A 71 -9.45 5.84 24.41
CA GLY A 71 -10.40 4.91 23.81
C GLY A 71 -11.73 4.88 24.55
N LEU A 72 -11.70 4.94 25.88
CA LEU A 72 -12.89 5.00 26.74
C LEU A 72 -13.66 6.31 26.58
N SER A 73 -12.98 7.41 26.22
CA SER A 73 -13.61 8.71 25.96
C SER A 73 -14.14 8.88 24.53
N LEU A 74 -13.95 7.90 23.63
CA LEU A 74 -14.43 8.02 22.26
C LEU A 74 -15.96 8.04 22.19
N THR A 75 -16.49 8.98 21.42
CA THR A 75 -17.90 9.05 21.08
C THR A 75 -18.24 8.15 19.89
N ALA A 76 -19.50 7.75 19.78
CA ALA A 76 -20.00 7.01 18.61
C ALA A 76 -19.78 7.80 17.30
N GLU A 77 -19.91 9.12 17.36
CA GLU A 77 -19.71 10.00 16.20
C GLU A 77 -18.24 9.99 15.72
N GLU A 78 -17.28 10.04 16.64
CA GLU A 78 -15.85 9.95 16.30
C GLU A 78 -15.50 8.60 15.67
N ILE A 79 -16.06 7.52 16.19
CA ILE A 79 -15.87 6.18 15.63
C ILE A 79 -16.48 6.09 14.23
N ALA A 80 -17.71 6.60 14.05
CA ALA A 80 -18.39 6.61 12.76
C ALA A 80 -17.61 7.42 11.70
N ARG A 81 -17.10 8.61 12.07
CA ARG A 81 -16.23 9.41 11.20
C ARG A 81 -14.97 8.64 10.80
N ALA A 82 -14.28 8.02 11.77
CA ALA A 82 -13.09 7.21 11.49
C ALA A 82 -13.39 6.00 10.58
N MET A 83 -14.54 5.34 10.74
CA MET A 83 -14.98 4.24 9.86
C MET A 83 -15.17 4.73 8.41
N THR A 84 -15.86 5.86 8.22
CA THR A 84 -16.09 6.45 6.89
C THR A 84 -14.79 6.89 6.23
N THR A 85 -13.90 7.57 6.98
CA THR A 85 -12.57 7.95 6.45
C THR A 85 -11.74 6.72 6.06
N ARG A 86 -11.80 5.65 6.87
CA ARG A 86 -11.12 4.39 6.55
C ARG A 86 -11.63 3.79 5.24
N ALA A 87 -12.94 3.76 5.02
CA ALA A 87 -13.53 3.28 3.78
C ALA A 87 -13.06 4.10 2.56
N ALA A 88 -13.02 5.43 2.69
CA ALA A 88 -12.53 6.31 1.64
C ALA A 88 -11.05 6.06 1.30
N ILE A 89 -10.20 5.85 2.31
CA ILE A 89 -8.79 5.49 2.11
C ILE A 89 -8.66 4.18 1.31
N TYR A 90 -9.42 3.13 1.68
CA TYR A 90 -9.41 1.87 0.94
C TYR A 90 -9.85 2.04 -0.52
N ALA A 91 -10.85 2.87 -0.77
CA ALA A 91 -11.31 3.16 -2.13
C ALA A 91 -10.20 3.83 -2.97
N ARG A 92 -9.50 4.84 -2.42
CA ARG A 92 -8.39 5.52 -3.11
C ARG A 92 -7.20 4.59 -3.35
N ALA A 93 -6.85 3.76 -2.36
CA ALA A 93 -5.80 2.74 -2.49
C ALA A 93 -6.11 1.73 -3.60
N ARG A 94 -7.36 1.26 -3.68
CA ARG A 94 -7.79 0.32 -4.74
C ARG A 94 -7.70 0.92 -6.15
N LEU A 95 -8.04 2.21 -6.31
CA LEU A 95 -7.95 2.88 -7.61
C LEU A 95 -6.50 3.01 -8.08
N SER A 96 -5.60 3.38 -7.16
CA SER A 96 -4.16 3.47 -7.44
C SER A 96 -3.60 2.13 -7.95
N SER A 97 -4.00 0.98 -7.39
CA SER A 97 -3.51 -0.34 -7.81
C SER A 97 -3.99 -0.84 -9.19
N ARG A 98 -4.99 -0.19 -9.83
CA ARG A 98 -5.52 -0.65 -11.14
C ARG A 98 -4.70 -0.19 -12.34
N THR A 99 -3.84 0.81 -12.18
CA THR A 99 -3.04 1.37 -13.30
C THR A 99 -1.76 0.56 -13.57
N THR A 100 -1.27 -0.23 -12.61
CA THR A 100 -0.05 -1.03 -12.78
C THR A 100 -0.37 -2.46 -13.23
N ILE A 101 -0.84 -2.64 -14.47
CA ILE A 101 -0.76 -3.93 -15.14
C ILE A 101 0.60 -4.00 -15.82
N TYR A 102 1.50 -4.86 -15.32
CA TYR A 102 2.75 -5.19 -16.00
C TYR A 102 2.45 -5.75 -17.40
N SER A 103 2.54 -4.91 -18.43
CA SER A 103 2.51 -5.37 -19.81
C SER A 103 3.93 -5.70 -20.24
N PHE A 104 4.36 -6.94 -20.00
CA PHE A 104 5.59 -7.46 -20.59
C PHE A 104 5.38 -7.60 -22.11
N HIS A 105 5.72 -6.56 -22.86
CA HIS A 105 5.86 -6.68 -24.31
C HIS A 105 7.08 -7.56 -24.60
N ARG A 106 6.87 -8.86 -24.85
CA ARG A 106 7.91 -9.67 -25.52
C ARG A 106 8.06 -9.14 -26.94
N PRO A 107 9.23 -8.62 -27.36
CA PRO A 107 9.49 -8.47 -28.78
C PRO A 107 9.64 -9.88 -29.35
N ARG A 108 8.63 -10.35 -30.09
CA ARG A 108 8.81 -11.50 -30.98
C ARG A 108 9.78 -11.05 -32.07
N LEU A 109 11.07 -11.37 -31.91
CA LEU A 109 11.99 -11.46 -33.04
C LEU A 109 11.53 -12.65 -33.90
N PHE A 110 10.57 -12.40 -34.78
CA PHE A 110 10.33 -13.28 -35.92
C PHE A 110 11.47 -13.01 -36.91
N HIS A 111 12.46 -13.90 -36.94
CA HIS A 111 13.33 -13.98 -38.11
C HIS A 111 12.52 -14.58 -39.26
N PRO A 112 12.36 -13.89 -40.40
CA PRO A 112 11.78 -14.51 -41.58
C PRO A 112 12.76 -15.58 -42.06
N ILE A 113 12.31 -16.83 -42.07
CA ILE A 113 12.98 -17.89 -42.83
C ILE A 113 12.87 -17.46 -44.30
N GLN A 114 13.99 -17.04 -44.89
CA GLN A 114 14.11 -16.90 -46.34
C GLN A 114 13.94 -18.30 -46.94
N LEU A 115 12.73 -18.61 -47.41
CA LEU A 115 12.47 -19.75 -48.28
C LEU A 115 13.19 -19.47 -49.60
N ASN A 116 14.40 -19.99 -49.72
CA ASN A 116 15.17 -19.89 -50.94
C ASN A 116 14.44 -20.64 -52.04
N SER A 117 14.07 -19.92 -53.08
CA SER A 117 13.46 -20.41 -54.30
C SER A 117 14.45 -21.32 -55.04
N ALA A 118 14.26 -22.63 -54.95
CA ALA A 118 14.88 -23.58 -55.87
C ALA A 118 13.92 -23.82 -57.04
N SER A 119 13.93 -22.89 -58.00
CA SER A 119 13.57 -23.20 -59.37
C SER A 119 14.71 -24.00 -59.98
N SER A 120 14.51 -25.30 -60.17
CA SER A 120 15.38 -26.12 -61.01
C SER A 120 14.53 -27.11 -61.78
N ASN A 121 14.10 -26.67 -62.96
CA ASN A 121 13.97 -27.52 -64.14
C ASN A 121 14.89 -26.92 -65.20
N PRO A 122 15.78 -27.71 -65.82
CA PRO A 122 15.44 -28.19 -67.16
C PRO A 122 15.89 -29.63 -67.44
N GLY A 123 15.05 -30.39 -68.15
CA GLY A 123 15.34 -31.72 -68.68
C GLY A 123 14.06 -32.46 -69.04
#